data_AF-A0A1N7HSG6-F1
#
_entry.id   AF-A0A1N7HSG6-F1
#
_cell.length_a   1.000
_cell.length_b   1.000
_cell.length_c   1.000
_cell.angle_alpha   90.00
_cell.angle_beta   90.00
_cell.angle_gamma   90.00
#
_symmetry.space_group_name_H-M   'P 1'
#
loop_
_entity.id
_entity.type
_entity.pdbx_description
1 polymer ?
#
loop_
_entity_poly.entity_id
_entity_poly.type
_entity_poly.pdbx_seq_one_letter_code
_entity_poly.pdbx_strand_id
1 'polypeptide(L)' 'MLILLIIISVIYLIVGNYGEAAFMFVAIVAVTAISFYQDNLSKKALEELEKLNEPLSKVIRNSQIMEIPTP' A
#
# COMPACT_ATOMS: atom_id res chain seq x y z
N MET A 1 10.69 -3.61 8.42
CA MET A 1 11.06 -2.37 9.14
C MET A 1 10.28 -2.14 10.43
N LEU A 2 8.98 -2.48 10.49
CA LEU A 2 8.14 -2.33 11.70
C LEU A 2 8.68 -3.06 12.95
N ILE A 3 9.20 -4.28 12.79
CA ILE A 3 9.77 -5.08 13.90
C ILE A 3 10.94 -4.34 14.57
N LEU A 4 11.81 -3.69 13.78
CA LEU A 4 12.95 -2.94 14.31
C LEU A 4 12.48 -1.74 15.14
N LEU A 5 11.42 -1.04 14.69
CA LEU A 5 10.83 0.10 15.41
C LEU A 5 10.18 -0.33 16.73
N ILE A 6 9.53 -1.49 16.75
CA ILE A 6 8.95 -2.07 17.97
C ILE A 6 10.06 -2.38 18.99
N ILE A 7 11.16 -3.00 18.54
CA ILE A 7 12.31 -3.32 19.41
C ILE A 7 12.92 -2.05 20.02
N ILE A 8 13.14 -1.00 19.22
CA ILE A 8 13.72 0.26 19.70
C ILE A 8 12.77 0.95 20.70
N SER A 9 11.46 0.92 20.47
CA SER A 9 10.47 1.48 21.40
C SER A 9 10.51 0.80 22.78
N VAL A 10 10.67 -0.54 22.81
CA VAL A 10 10.83 -1.31 24.05
C VAL A 10 12.12 -0.95 24.79
N ILE A 11 13.23 -0.74 24.07
CA ILE A 11 14.51 -0.33 24.67
C ILE A 11 14.39 1.01 25.39
N TYR A 12 13.77 2.02 24.76
CA TYR A 12 13.64 3.36 25.37
C TYR A 12 12.68 3.40 26.57
N LEU A 13 11.65 2.55 26.57
CA LEU A 13 10.79 2.37 27.75
C LEU A 13 11.56 1.82 28.96
N ILE A 14 12.49 0.89 28.74
CA ILE A 14 13.32 0.30 29.81
C ILE A 14 14.36 1.30 30.34
N VAL A 15 14.90 2.16 29.46
CA VAL A 15 15.88 3.21 29.83
C VAL A 15 15.24 4.36 30.64
N GLY A 16 13.91 4.49 30.63
CA GLY A 16 13.20 5.53 31.38
C GLY A 16 13.28 6.93 30.74
N ASN A 17 13.73 7.03 29.48
CA ASN A 17 13.80 8.29 28.76
C ASN A 17 12.50 8.55 27.99
N TYR A 18 11.58 9.24 28.65
CA TYR A 18 10.28 9.60 28.08
C TYR A 18 10.38 10.50 26.83
N GLY A 19 11.44 11.30 26.71
CA GLY A 19 11.65 12.16 25.54
C GLY A 19 11.96 11.36 24.27
N GLU A 20 12.83 10.36 24.40
CA GLU A 20 13.16 9.44 23.30
C GLU A 20 11.97 8.53 22.97
N ALA A 21 11.22 8.07 23.98
CA ALA A 21 10.00 7.30 23.78
C ALA A 21 8.94 8.09 22.97
N ALA A 22 8.76 9.38 23.24
CA ALA A 22 7.86 10.25 22.48
C ALA A 22 8.32 10.42 21.02
N PHE A 23 9.62 10.63 20.79
CA PHE A 23 10.18 10.68 19.44
C PHE A 23 9.94 9.38 18.67
N MET A 24 10.17 8.23 19.31
CA MET A 24 9.91 6.91 18.72
C MET A 24 8.44 6.70 18.38
N PHE A 25 7.52 7.17 19.23
CA PHE A 25 6.08 7.08 18.95
C PHE A 25 5.70 7.87 17.70
N VAL A 26 6.20 9.10 17.55
CA VAL A 26 6.00 9.92 16.36
C VAL A 26 6.60 9.25 15.12
N ALA A 27 7.81 8.69 15.24
CA ALA A 27 8.47 7.99 14.14
C ALA A 27 7.67 6.77 13.67
N ILE A 28 7.11 5.98 14.60
CA ILE A 28 6.25 4.84 14.29
C ILE A 28 5.01 5.31 13.53
N VAL A 29 4.29 6.32 14.04
CA VAL A 29 3.09 6.85 13.38
C VAL A 29 3.42 7.35 11.96
N ALA A 30 4.52 8.09 11.80
CA ALA A 30 4.96 8.59 10.51
C ALA A 30 5.29 7.46 9.52
N VAL A 31 6.07 6.46 9.95
CA VAL A 31 6.43 5.32 9.09
C VAL A 31 5.20 4.49 8.73
N THR A 32 4.30 4.22 9.69
CA THR A 32 3.04 3.51 9.43
C THR A 32 2.18 4.26 8.41
N ALA A 33 2.04 5.58 8.55
CA ALA A 33 1.30 6.40 7.59
C ALA A 33 1.91 6.36 6.18
N ILE A 34 3.24 6.47 6.09
CA ILE A 34 3.98 6.38 4.83
C ILE A 34 3.80 4.99 4.19
N SER A 35 3.95 3.92 4.96
CA SER A 35 3.75 2.55 4.46
C SER A 35 2.32 2.34 3.95
N PHE A 36 1.31 2.83 4.67
CA PHE A 36 -0.08 2.70 4.24
C PHE A 36 -0.35 3.46 2.92
N TYR A 37 0.25 4.64 2.77
CA TYR A 37 0.17 5.41 1.52
C TYR A 37 0.84 4.67 0.35
N GLN A 38 2.03 4.09 0.57
CA GLN A 38 2.75 3.31 -0.44
C GLN A 38 1.97 2.05 -0.83
N ASP A 39 1.38 1.34 0.13
CA ASP A 39 0.60 0.14 -0.12
C ASP A 39 -0.64 0.43 -0.97
N ASN A 40 -1.34 1.55 -0.72
CA ASN A 40 -2.49 1.94 -1.52
C ASN A 40 -2.11 2.29 -2.96
N LEU A 41 -1.00 3.01 -3.16
CA LEU A 41 -0.50 3.32 -4.50
C LEU A 41 -0.09 2.03 -5.24
N SER A 42 0.62 1.13 -4.57
CA SER A 42 1.07 -0.13 -5.15
C SER A 42 -0.10 -1.03 -5.55
N LYS A 43 -1.15 -1.09 -4.71
CA LYS A 43 -2.39 -1.82 -5.04
C LYS A 43 -3.09 -1.23 -6.25
N LYS A 44 -3.21 0.10 -6.33
CA LYS A 44 -3.86 0.77 -7.45
C LYS A 44 -3.12 0.50 -8.78
N ALA A 45 -1.80 0.52 -8.76
CA ALA A 45 -0.99 0.20 -9.94
C ALA A 45 -1.20 -1.26 -10.38
N LEU A 46 -1.28 -2.20 -9.43
CA LEU A 46 -1.60 -3.60 -9.73
C LEU A 46 -3.00 -3.76 -10.33
N GLU A 47 -3.99 -3.04 -9.81
CA GLU A 47 -5.38 -3.09 -10.28
C GLU A 47 -5.52 -2.56 -11.72
N GLU A 48 -4.77 -1.50 -12.08
CA GLU A 48 -4.71 -1.02 -13.46
C GLU A 48 -4.00 -1.99 -14.41
N LEU A 49 -2.95 -2.67 -13.93
CA LEU A 49 -2.29 -3.73 -14.70
C LEU A 49 -3.20 -4.95 -14.91
N GLU A 50 -3.99 -5.34 -13.90
CA GLU A 50 -4.98 -6.40 -14.01
C GLU A 50 -6.04 -6.07 -15.06
N LYS A 51 -6.57 -4.84 -15.07
CA LYS A 51 -7.53 -4.38 -16.10
C LYS A 51 -6.98 -4.42 -17.52
N LEU A 52 -5.68 -4.19 -17.70
CA LEU A 52 -5.03 -4.31 -19.01
C LEU A 52 -4.85 -5.78 -19.45
N ASN A 53 -4.81 -6.70 -18.49
CA ASN A 53 -4.67 -8.13 -18.74
C ASN A 53 -6.01 -8.89 -18.70
N GLU A 54 -7.12 -8.19 -18.41
CA GLU A 54 -8.47 -8.74 -18.55
C GLU A 54 -8.70 -9.15 -20.01
N PRO A 55 -9.15 -10.39 -20.27
CA PRO A 55 -9.39 -10.84 -21.63
C PRO A 55 -10.54 -10.05 -22.25
N LEU A 56 -10.24 -9.25 -23.27
CA LEU A 56 -11.24 -8.52 -24.05
C LEU A 56 -11.65 -9.36 -25.27
N SER A 57 -12.95 -9.61 -25.42
CA SER A 57 -13.55 -10.25 -26.58
C SER A 57 -13.92 -9.22 -27.63
N LYS A 58 -13.45 -9.40 -28.87
CA LYS A 58 -13.85 -8.55 -30.02
C LYS A 58 -15.22 -8.98 -30.54
N VAL A 59 -16.20 -8.07 -30.51
CA VAL A 59 -17.56 -8.28 -31.01
C VAL A 59 -17.92 -7.21 -32.04
N ILE A 60 -18.87 -7.51 -32.92
CA ILE A 60 -19.42 -6.53 -33.88
C ILE A 60 -20.82 -6.12 -33.39
N ARG A 61 -21.01 -4.83 -33.10
CA ARG A 61 -22.33 -4.23 -32.80
C ARG A 61 -22.54 -3.02 -33.70
N ASN A 62 -23.71 -2.92 -34.33
CA ASN A 62 -24.04 -1.83 -35.27
C ASN A 62 -22.98 -1.64 -36.39
N SER A 63 -22.46 -2.74 -36.94
CA SER A 63 -21.39 -2.75 -37.95
C SER A 63 -20.07 -2.09 -37.52
N GLN A 64 -19.85 -1.90 -36.22
CA GLN A 64 -18.59 -1.45 -35.64
C GLN A 64 -17.96 -2.56 -34.79
N ILE A 65 -16.64 -2.72 -34.90
CA ILE A 65 -15.86 -3.64 -34.07
C ILE A 65 -15.66 -2.97 -32.71
N MET A 66 -16.10 -3.62 -31.64
CA MET A 66 -15.96 -3.16 -30.25
C MET A 66 -15.36 -4.27 -29.39
N GLU A 67 -14.55 -3.90 -28.41
CA GLU A 67 -13.99 -4.81 -27.41
C GLU A 67 -14.86 -4.78 -26.16
N ILE A 68 -15.28 -5.95 -25.68
CA ILE A 68 -16.06 -6.11 -24.44
C ILE A 68 -15.32 -7.02 -23.45
N PRO A 69 -15.45 -6.80 -22.13
CA PRO A 69 -14.92 -7.72 -21.12
C PRO A 69 -15.47 -9.14 -21.33
N THR A 70 -14.60 -10.14 -21.33
CA THR A 70 -14.99 -11.55 -21.37
C THR A 70 -15.40 -11.98 -19.94
N PRO A 71 -16.55 -12.64 -19.74
CA PRO A 71 -17.00 -13.10 -18.42
C PRO A 71 -16.13 -14.21 -17.83
#